data_AF-A0A958FV56-F1
#
_entry.id   AF-A0A958FV56-F1
#
_cell.length_a   1.000
_cell.length_b   1.000
_cell.length_c   1.000
_cell.angle_alpha   90.00
_cell.angle_beta   90.00
_cell.angle_gamma   90.00
#
_symmetry.space_group_name_H-M   'P 1'
#
loop_
_entity.id
_entity.type
_entity.pdbx_description
1 polymer ?
#
loop_
_entity_poly.entity_id
_entity_poly.type
_entity_poly.pdbx_seq_one_letter_code
_entity_poly.pdbx_strand_id
1 'polypeptide(L)'
;MKKMLTFSMIGLILGNLLTSWFGPRFLTWWFDPPAQMGFNCTDPIRWALHRLVTVQIIGSVIGLILGLVLSFVFYKSKPQKRIFVEADQTK
;
A
#
# COMPACT_ATOMS: atom_id res chain seq x y z
N MET A 1 13.89 -13.93 8.36
CA MET A 1 12.48 -13.66 8.71
C MET A 1 12.22 -12.17 8.97
N LYS A 2 12.83 -11.53 9.99
CA LYS A 2 12.57 -10.12 10.35
C LYS A 2 12.59 -9.14 9.15
N LYS A 3 13.62 -9.20 8.30
CA LYS A 3 13.75 -8.33 7.12
C LYS A 3 12.64 -8.53 6.09
N MET A 4 12.16 -9.76 5.89
CA MET A 4 11.09 -10.02 4.91
C MET A 4 9.77 -9.42 5.37
N LEU A 5 9.48 -9.51 6.67
CA LEU A 5 8.28 -8.92 7.27
C LEU A 5 8.33 -7.39 7.19
N THR A 6 9.48 -6.77 7.46
CA THR A 6 9.64 -5.31 7.38
C THR A 6 9.42 -4.80 5.95
N PHE A 7 10.00 -5.44 4.94
CA PHE A 7 9.79 -5.06 3.54
C PHE A 7 8.33 -5.26 3.09
N SER A 8 7.68 -6.34 3.54
CA SER A 8 6.26 -6.56 3.26
C SER A 8 5.36 -5.51 3.92
N MET A 9 5.64 -5.13 5.17
CA MET A 9 4.89 -4.06 5.84
C MET A 9 5.11 -2.70 5.18
N ILE A 10 6.34 -2.39 4.78
CA ILE A 10 6.65 -1.14 4.06
C ILE A 10 5.90 -1.10 2.72
N GLY A 11 5.89 -2.20 1.96
CA GLY A 11 5.12 -2.30 0.71
C GLY A 11 3.61 -2.14 0.92
N LEU A 12 3.07 -2.71 2.00
CA LEU A 12 1.65 -2.57 2.37
C LEU A 12 1.31 -1.13 2.75
N ILE A 13 2.16 -0.47 3.53
CA ILE A 13 1.98 0.93 3.94
C ILE A 13 2.08 1.85 2.72
N LEU A 14 3.07 1.65 1.85
CA LEU A 14 3.21 2.41 0.61
C LEU A 14 1.99 2.21 -0.30
N GLY A 15 1.56 0.96 -0.52
CA GLY A 15 0.36 0.66 -1.31
C GLY A 15 -0.89 1.35 -0.75
N ASN A 16 -1.06 1.35 0.57
CA ASN A 16 -2.14 2.08 1.23
C ASN A 16 -2.02 3.59 1.04
N LEU A 17 -0.83 4.16 1.23
CA LEU A 17 -0.59 5.59 1.15
C LEU A 17 -0.86 6.12 -0.26
N LEU A 18 -0.31 5.44 -1.28
CA LEU A 18 -0.56 5.77 -2.68
C LEU A 18 -2.04 5.69 -3.00
N THR A 19 -2.72 4.65 -2.52
CA THR A 19 -4.14 4.45 -2.81
C THR A 19 -5.04 5.43 -2.06
N SER A 20 -4.68 5.82 -0.85
CA SER A 20 -5.38 6.84 -0.08
C SER A 20 -5.23 8.24 -0.69
N TRP A 21 -4.08 8.52 -1.31
CA TRP A 21 -3.83 9.77 -2.01
C TRP A 21 -4.50 9.80 -3.39
N PHE A 22 -4.42 8.70 -4.14
CA PHE A 22 -4.90 8.62 -5.51
C PHE A 22 -6.39 8.28 -5.61
N GLY A 23 -6.93 7.56 -4.62
CA GLY A 23 -8.33 7.15 -4.52
C GLY A 23 -9.33 8.30 -4.73
N PRO A 24 -9.30 9.39 -3.93
CA PRO A 24 -10.27 10.46 -4.07
C PRO A 24 -10.17 11.19 -5.42
N ARG A 25 -8.95 11.39 -5.96
CA ARG A 25 -8.76 12.01 -7.29
C ARG A 25 -9.25 11.11 -8.43
N PHE A 26 -9.08 9.80 -8.32
CA PHE A 26 -9.54 8.85 -9.32
C PHE A 26 -11.06 8.69 -9.28
N LEU A 27 -11.66 8.70 -8.09
CA LEU A 27 -13.12 8.71 -7.93
C LEU A 27 -13.72 9.95 -8.60
N THR A 28 -13.18 11.15 -8.39
CA THR A 28 -13.74 12.37 -9.00
C THR A 28 -13.58 12.42 -10.52
N TRP A 29 -12.66 11.64 -11.12
CA TRP A 29 -12.41 11.65 -12.56
C TRP A 29 -13.18 10.56 -13.32
N TRP A 30 -13.42 9.40 -12.68
CA TRP A 30 -14.06 8.25 -13.34
C TRP A 30 -15.55 8.10 -13.01
N PHE A 31 -16.00 8.76 -11.94
CA PHE A 31 -17.33 8.55 -11.38
C PHE A 31 -18.06 9.89 -11.24
N ASP A 32 -19.00 10.15 -12.15
CA ASP A 32 -19.99 11.18 -11.93
C ASP A 32 -20.93 10.74 -10.79
N PRO A 33 -21.09 11.54 -9.73
CA PRO A 33 -21.97 11.20 -8.62
C PRO A 33 -23.40 11.04 -9.16
N PRO A 34 -24.13 9.98 -8.78
CA PRO A 34 -25.48 9.76 -9.27
C PRO A 34 -26.35 10.99 -8.97
N ALA A 35 -26.97 11.53 -10.02
CA ALA A 35 -27.66 12.83 -10.09
C ALA A 35 -28.91 12.98 -9.19
N GLN A 36 -29.10 12.11 -8.21
CA GLN A 36 -30.15 12.23 -7.20
C GLN A 36 -29.57 12.94 -5.96
N MET A 37 -29.07 14.16 -6.17
CA MET A 37 -28.75 15.09 -5.09
C MET A 37 -30.05 15.66 -4.51
N GLY A 38 -30.81 14.82 -3.81
CA GLY A 38 -31.84 15.30 -2.91
C GLY A 38 -31.20 16.06 -1.74
N PHE A 39 -32.00 16.82 -1.00
CA PHE A 39 -31.61 17.62 0.18
C PHE A 39 -30.78 16.87 1.26
N ASN A 40 -30.72 15.52 1.17
CA ASN A 40 -29.86 14.68 2.00
C ASN A 40 -28.53 14.39 1.30
N CYS A 41 -27.46 15.06 1.76
CA CYS A 41 -26.09 14.80 1.32
C CYS A 41 -25.50 13.48 1.84
N THR A 42 -26.24 12.71 2.65
CA THR A 42 -25.74 11.48 3.30
C THR A 42 -25.47 10.35 2.30
N ASP A 43 -26.35 10.16 1.33
CA ASP A 43 -26.23 9.11 0.31
C ASP A 43 -25.01 9.28 -0.61
N PRO A 44 -24.75 10.47 -1.19
CA PRO A 44 -23.55 10.66 -2.01
C PRO A 44 -22.26 10.52 -1.19
N ILE A 45 -22.25 10.92 0.09
CA ILE A 45 -21.09 10.73 0.98
C ILE A 45 -20.87 9.25 1.28
N ARG A 46 -21.93 8.48 1.61
CA ARG A 46 -21.82 7.03 1.84
C ARG A 46 -21.31 6.30 0.62
N TRP A 47 -21.78 6.68 -0.57
CA TRP A 47 -21.34 6.09 -1.82
C TRP A 47 -19.86 6.37 -2.10
N ALA A 48 -19.42 7.62 -1.91
CA ALA A 48 -18.01 8.00 -2.06
C ALA A 48 -17.11 7.26 -1.07
N LEU A 49 -17.52 7.16 0.20
CA LEU A 49 -16.79 6.42 1.23
C LEU A 49 -16.68 4.93 0.91
N HIS A 50 -17.77 4.28 0.48
CA HIS A 50 -17.74 2.87 0.11
C HIS A 50 -16.75 2.59 -1.03
N ARG A 51 -16.72 3.48 -2.03
CA ARG A 51 -15.76 3.39 -3.15
C ARG A 51 -14.32 3.65 -2.71
N LEU A 52 -14.08 4.63 -1.84
CA LEU A 52 -12.75 4.90 -1.26
C LEU A 52 -12.21 3.66 -0.52
N VAL A 53 -13.03 3.06 0.34
CA VAL A 53 -12.66 1.83 1.08
C VAL A 53 -12.35 0.69 0.12
N THR A 54 -13.17 0.50 -0.92
CA THR A 54 -12.96 -0.55 -1.92
C THR A 54 -11.62 -0.37 -2.64
N VAL A 55 -11.32 0.85 -3.09
CA VAL A 55 -10.06 1.18 -3.76
C VAL A 55 -8.89 0.95 -2.81
N GLN A 56 -8.99 1.37 -1.54
CA GLN A 56 -7.96 1.19 -0.53
C GLN A 56 -7.67 -0.28 -0.20
N ILE A 57 -8.70 -1.14 -0.17
CA ILE A 57 -8.51 -2.59 -0.03
C ILE A 57 -7.74 -3.15 -1.22
N ILE A 58 -8.14 -2.80 -2.45
CA ILE A 58 -7.46 -3.25 -3.67
C ILE A 58 -5.99 -2.79 -3.67
N GLY A 59 -5.75 -1.53 -3.33
CA GLY A 59 -4.41 -0.98 -3.22
C GLY A 59 -3.55 -1.63 -2.13
N SER A 60 -4.17 -2.01 -1.00
CA SER A 60 -3.51 -2.76 0.07
C SER A 60 -3.08 -4.13 -0.41
N VAL A 61 -3.95 -4.84 -1.13
CA VAL A 61 -3.67 -6.18 -1.68
C VAL A 61 -2.55 -6.10 -2.71
N ILE A 62 -2.60 -5.12 -3.63
CA ILE A 62 -1.55 -4.91 -4.64
C ILE A 62 -0.22 -4.55 -3.97
N GLY A 63 -0.23 -3.64 -2.99
CA GLY A 63 0.96 -3.26 -2.22
C GLY A 63 1.55 -4.42 -1.43
N LEU A 64 0.71 -5.28 -0.86
CA LEU A 64 1.15 -6.49 -0.18
C LEU A 64 1.81 -7.45 -1.17
N ILE A 65 1.19 -7.74 -2.31
CA ILE A 65 1.73 -8.62 -3.35
C ILE A 65 3.07 -8.07 -3.88
N LEU A 66 3.14 -6.79 -4.23
CA LEU A 66 4.38 -6.15 -4.69
C LEU A 66 5.47 -6.18 -3.62
N GLY A 67 5.13 -5.89 -2.37
CA GLY A 67 6.05 -5.99 -1.24
C GLY A 67 6.59 -7.41 -1.08
N LEU A 68 5.75 -8.43 -1.26
CA LEU A 68 6.13 -9.84 -1.18
C LEU A 68 7.02 -10.25 -2.36
N VAL A 69 6.69 -9.85 -3.59
CA VAL A 69 7.48 -10.10 -4.79
C VAL A 69 8.86 -9.44 -4.69
N LEU A 70 8.92 -8.16 -4.31
CA LEU A 70 10.19 -7.45 -4.08
C LEU A 70 10.99 -8.15 -2.98
N SER A 71 10.37 -8.49 -1.86
CA SER A 71 11.03 -9.20 -0.76
C SER A 71 11.60 -10.54 -1.23
N PHE A 72 10.89 -11.29 -2.09
CA PHE A 72 11.35 -12.56 -2.66
C PHE A 72 12.53 -12.38 -3.65
N VAL A 73 12.45 -11.40 -4.55
CA VAL A 73 13.55 -11.06 -5.48
C VAL A 73 14.80 -10.64 -4.72
N PHE A 74 14.66 -9.76 -3.72
CA PHE A 74 15.78 -9.33 -2.87
C PHE A 74 16.28 -10.43 -1.94
N TYR A 75 15.45 -11.42 -1.59
CA TYR A 75 15.88 -12.60 -0.83
C TYR A 75 16.82 -13.48 -1.68
N LYS A 76 16.54 -13.62 -2.99
CA LYS A 76 17.44 -14.31 -3.93
C LYS A 76 18.77 -13.57 -4.14
N SER A 77 18.78 -12.23 -4.08
CA SER A 77 19.98 -11.41 -4.33
C SER A 77 20.86 -11.13 -3.10
N LYS A 78 20.67 -11.81 -1.96
CA LYS A 78 21.56 -11.65 -0.79
C LYS A 78 22.32 -12.93 -0.43
N PRO A 79 23.53 -13.16 -0.97
CA PRO A 79 24.62 -13.66 -0.15
C PRO A 79 25.12 -12.55 0.80
N GLN A 80 25.40 -12.92 2.06
CA GLN A 80 26.38 -12.30 2.95
C GLN A 80 26.20 -10.81 3.38
N LYS A 81 25.50 -10.56 4.50
CA LYS A 81 25.86 -9.49 5.46
C LYS A 81 26.18 -10.14 6.82
N ARG A 82 27.32 -10.84 6.88
CA ARG A 82 27.87 -11.52 8.07
C ARG A 82 29.42 -11.49 8.06
N ILE A 83 30.04 -10.39 7.61
CA ILE A 83 31.51 -10.25 7.61
C ILE A 83 31.99 -8.92 8.22
N PHE A 84 31.20 -7.83 8.17
CA PHE A 84 31.72 -6.49 8.57
C PHE A 84 31.53 -6.09 10.05
N VAL A 85 31.03 -6.99 10.91
CA VAL A 85 30.88 -6.70 12.36
C VAL A 85 31.99 -7.36 13.19
N GLU A 86 32.65 -8.41 12.68
CA GLU A 86 33.71 -9.11 13.41
C GLU A 86 35.08 -8.42 13.30
N ALA A 87 35.29 -7.57 12.28
CA ALA A 87 36.59 -6.93 12.01
C ALA A 87 36.86 -5.64 12.81
N ASP A 88 35.89 -5.15 13.58
CA ASP A 88 36.00 -3.92 14.39
C ASP A 88 36.18 -4.21 15.89
N GLN A 89 36.29 -5.48 16.29
CA GLN A 89 36.49 -5.87 17.70
C GLN A 89 37.94 -6.26 18.04
N THR A 90 38.88 -6.08 17.10
CA THR A 90 40.31 -6.34 17.29
C THR A 90 41.18 -5.14 16.95
N LYS A 91 40.81 -3.94 17.42
CA LYS A 91 41.76 -2.83 17.50
C LYS A 91 41.51 -1.91 18.69
#